data_AF-A0A7V6G3N8-F1
#
_entry.id   AF-A0A7V6G3N8-F1
#
_cell.length_a   1.000
_cell.length_b   1.000
_cell.length_c   1.000
_cell.angle_alpha   90.00
_cell.angle_beta   90.00
_cell.angle_gamma   90.00
#
_symmetry.space_group_name_H-M   'P 1'
#
loop_
_entity.id
_entity.type
_entity.pdbx_description
1 polymer ?
#
loop_
_entity_poly.entity_id
_entity_poly.type
_entity_poly.pdbx_seq_one_letter_code
_entity_poly.pdbx_strand_id
1 'polypeptide(L)'
;MDLIYSAFNFKPGRELNVNYNGEVLTWKVATNAYNNTYIHCEKSNSTAYFVNDGTMFYFTDFEGKKNSALYTFYRSCFRLLLAGEQTIEVKDIIPLSKELPLSIKWLQDFLAPIVLLSQVNFSSKLHRMDNPFYPEYAEFINHVEVKSFQKKQPGTEYSIAISQSKIEIKSQNLNLCIE
;
A
#
# COMPACT_ATOMS: atom_id res chain seq x y z
N MET A 1 6.21 -7.61 -22.01
CA MET A 1 5.24 -6.76 -21.29
C MET A 1 5.72 -6.70 -19.86
N ASP A 2 5.78 -5.50 -19.29
CA ASP A 2 6.44 -5.21 -18.02
C ASP A 2 5.79 -5.98 -16.84
N LEU A 3 6.59 -6.81 -16.16
CA LEU A 3 6.20 -7.66 -15.02
C LEU A 3 5.59 -6.83 -13.88
N ILE A 4 6.17 -5.66 -13.62
CA ILE A 4 5.75 -4.81 -12.50
C ILE A 4 4.37 -4.22 -12.82
N TYR A 5 4.19 -3.73 -14.06
CA TYR A 5 2.91 -3.22 -14.50
C TYR A 5 1.80 -4.28 -14.45
N SER A 6 2.06 -5.50 -14.92
CA SER A 6 1.06 -6.57 -14.94
C SER A 6 0.63 -7.00 -13.53
N ALA A 7 1.57 -7.06 -12.57
CA ALA A 7 1.30 -7.43 -11.18
C ALA A 7 0.34 -6.46 -10.48
N PHE A 8 0.46 -5.16 -10.75
CA PHE A 8 -0.40 -4.11 -10.16
C PHE A 8 -1.60 -3.72 -11.02
N ASN A 9 -1.87 -4.44 -12.12
CA ASN A 9 -3.01 -4.18 -13.00
C ASN A 9 -4.30 -4.85 -12.49
N PHE A 10 -4.75 -4.42 -11.31
CA PHE A 10 -5.98 -4.91 -10.68
C PHE A 10 -7.21 -4.34 -11.40
N LYS A 11 -7.85 -5.17 -12.24
CA LYS A 11 -9.06 -4.78 -12.97
C LYS A 11 -10.33 -5.02 -12.13
N PRO A 12 -11.35 -4.15 -12.22
CA PRO A 12 -12.65 -4.38 -11.59
C PRO A 12 -13.26 -5.73 -11.98
N GLY A 13 -13.89 -6.40 -11.01
CA GLY A 13 -14.44 -7.75 -11.15
C GLY A 13 -13.45 -8.88 -10.85
N ARG A 14 -12.17 -8.57 -10.62
CA ARG A 14 -11.17 -9.57 -10.20
C ARG A 14 -11.30 -9.86 -8.71
N GLU A 15 -11.16 -11.13 -8.35
CA GLU A 15 -10.90 -11.56 -6.98
C GLU A 15 -9.41 -11.87 -6.82
N LEU A 16 -8.85 -11.48 -5.69
CA LEU A 16 -7.46 -11.70 -5.32
C LEU A 16 -7.43 -12.64 -4.13
N ASN A 17 -6.65 -13.72 -4.23
CA ASN A 17 -6.42 -14.62 -3.13
C ASN A 17 -5.27 -14.08 -2.29
N VAL A 18 -5.52 -13.88 -1.01
CA VAL A 18 -4.55 -13.27 -0.10
C VAL A 18 -4.26 -14.22 1.04
N ASN A 19 -2.98 -14.43 1.31
CA ASN A 19 -2.52 -15.11 2.51
C ASN A 19 -1.79 -14.09 3.40
N TYR A 20 -2.32 -13.86 4.60
CA TYR A 20 -1.75 -12.96 5.59
C TYR A 20 -1.35 -13.75 6.83
N ASN A 21 -0.06 -13.97 7.03
CA ASN A 21 0.47 -14.74 8.17
C ASN A 21 -0.21 -16.12 8.34
N GLY A 22 -0.55 -16.80 7.25
CA GLY A 22 -1.26 -18.10 7.25
C GLY A 22 -2.79 -17.99 7.17
N GLU A 23 -3.35 -16.80 7.35
CA GLU A 23 -4.79 -16.55 7.21
C GLU A 23 -5.15 -16.31 5.74
N VAL A 24 -6.03 -17.15 5.19
CA VAL A 24 -6.54 -16.99 3.82
C VAL A 24 -7.71 -16.00 3.80
N LEU A 25 -7.64 -15.04 2.89
CA LEU A 25 -8.57 -13.95 2.66
C LEU A 25 -8.87 -13.83 1.17
N THR A 26 -10.03 -13.29 0.83
CA THR A 26 -10.38 -12.94 -0.54
C THR A 26 -10.63 -11.44 -0.61
N TRP A 27 -9.96 -10.76 -1.54
CA TRP A 27 -10.21 -9.35 -1.84
C TRP A 27 -10.89 -9.20 -3.17
N LYS A 28 -11.87 -8.29 -3.26
CA LYS A 28 -12.62 -8.00 -4.48
C LYS A 28 -12.22 -6.64 -5.01
N VAL A 29 -11.89 -6.57 -6.31
CA VAL A 29 -11.61 -5.31 -7.00
C VAL A 29 -12.90 -4.79 -7.62
N ALA A 30 -13.29 -3.56 -7.34
CA ALA A 30 -14.53 -2.97 -7.83
C ALA A 30 -14.37 -1.47 -8.10
N THR A 31 -15.42 -0.86 -8.66
CA THR A 31 -15.52 0.59 -8.87
C THR A 31 -16.77 1.12 -8.18
N ASN A 32 -16.69 2.34 -7.67
CA ASN A 32 -17.86 3.03 -7.12
C ASN A 32 -18.60 3.83 -8.19
N ALA A 33 -19.69 4.51 -7.82
CA ALA A 33 -20.49 5.34 -8.72
C ALA A 33 -19.73 6.54 -9.34
N TYR A 34 -18.55 6.87 -8.81
CA TYR A 34 -17.67 7.94 -9.31
C TYR A 34 -16.50 7.39 -10.14
N ASN A 35 -16.52 6.10 -10.50
CA ASN A 35 -15.45 5.40 -11.21
C ASN A 35 -14.11 5.32 -10.45
N ASN A 36 -14.12 5.48 -9.13
CA ASN A 36 -12.93 5.22 -8.32
C ASN A 36 -12.79 3.70 -8.14
N THR A 37 -11.64 3.16 -8.55
CA THR A 37 -11.31 1.75 -8.36
C THR A 37 -10.82 1.51 -6.94
N TYR A 38 -11.26 0.41 -6.33
CA TYR A 38 -10.86 0.02 -4.99
C TYR A 38 -10.74 -1.49 -4.84
N ILE A 39 -10.00 -1.88 -3.81
CA ILE A 39 -9.90 -3.25 -3.31
C ILE A 39 -10.69 -3.31 -2.01
N HIS A 40 -11.59 -4.28 -1.88
CA HIS A 40 -12.40 -4.49 -0.69
C HIS A 40 -12.11 -5.86 -0.05
N CYS A 41 -11.87 -5.85 1.25
CA CYS A 41 -11.71 -7.04 2.09
C CYS A 41 -12.97 -7.22 2.94
N GLU A 42 -13.78 -8.21 2.60
CA GLU A 42 -15.07 -8.48 3.25
C GLU A 42 -14.89 -8.84 4.73
N LYS A 43 -13.86 -9.63 5.06
CA LYS A 43 -13.59 -10.08 6.44
C LYS A 43 -13.27 -8.94 7.40
N SER A 44 -12.46 -7.97 6.96
CA SER A 44 -12.09 -6.83 7.80
C SER A 44 -13.03 -5.63 7.65
N ASN A 45 -13.92 -5.68 6.65
CA ASN A 45 -14.71 -4.56 6.15
C ASN A 45 -13.82 -3.33 5.87
N SER A 46 -12.69 -3.57 5.20
CA SER A 46 -11.74 -2.52 4.81
C SER A 46 -11.76 -2.32 3.30
N THR A 47 -11.56 -1.09 2.86
CA THR A 47 -11.53 -0.67 1.45
C THR A 47 -10.30 0.20 1.20
N ALA A 48 -9.54 -0.09 0.15
CA ALA A 48 -8.38 0.69 -0.28
C ALA A 48 -8.59 1.17 -1.72
N TYR A 49 -8.65 2.49 -1.90
CA TYR A 49 -8.86 3.12 -3.20
C TYR A 49 -7.51 3.38 -3.86
N PHE A 50 -7.41 3.11 -5.17
CA PHE A 50 -6.15 3.23 -5.88
C PHE A 50 -6.33 3.73 -7.31
N VAL A 51 -5.23 4.22 -7.87
CA VAL A 51 -5.09 4.58 -9.27
C VAL A 51 -3.89 3.83 -9.83
N ASN A 52 -4.04 3.31 -11.05
CA ASN A 52 -2.94 2.81 -11.87
C ASN A 52 -3.03 3.49 -13.24
N ASP A 53 -2.11 4.40 -13.53
CA ASP A 53 -2.09 5.20 -14.77
C ASP A 53 -1.18 4.61 -15.86
N GLY A 54 -0.61 3.42 -15.64
CA GLY A 54 0.36 2.80 -16.55
C GLY A 54 1.81 3.06 -16.18
N THR A 55 2.10 4.13 -15.45
CA THR A 55 3.46 4.49 -15.03
C THR A 55 3.60 4.43 -13.51
N MET A 56 2.54 4.78 -12.78
CA MET A 56 2.50 4.81 -11.32
C MET A 56 1.27 4.04 -10.83
N PHE A 57 1.47 3.21 -9.82
CA PHE A 57 0.40 2.67 -8.98
C PHE A 57 0.43 3.42 -7.66
N TYR A 58 -0.72 3.91 -7.19
CA TYR A 58 -0.79 4.55 -5.88
C TYR A 58 -2.17 4.45 -5.24
N PHE A 59 -2.18 4.36 -3.92
CA PHE A 59 -3.41 4.47 -3.16
C PHE A 59 -3.79 5.95 -2.97
N THR A 60 -5.08 6.22 -3.08
CA THR A 60 -5.66 7.56 -2.89
C THR A 60 -6.37 7.69 -1.56
N ASP A 61 -6.93 6.59 -1.05
CA ASP A 61 -7.65 6.57 0.21
C ASP A 61 -7.73 5.18 0.84
N PHE A 62 -7.97 5.14 2.14
CA PHE A 62 -8.19 3.90 2.89
C PHE A 62 -9.30 4.09 3.94
N GLU A 63 -10.23 3.14 3.95
CA GLU A 63 -11.34 3.09 4.90
C GLU A 63 -11.31 1.72 5.60
N GLY A 64 -11.31 1.68 6.94
CA GLY A 64 -11.43 0.42 7.69
C GLY A 64 -10.36 0.24 8.78
N LYS A 65 -10.01 -1.02 9.06
CA LYS A 65 -9.18 -1.38 10.22
C LYS A 65 -7.68 -1.31 9.91
N LYS A 66 -6.92 -0.58 10.72
CA LYS A 66 -5.45 -0.43 10.58
C LYS A 66 -4.62 -1.67 10.94
N ASN A 67 -5.23 -2.67 11.55
CA ASN A 67 -4.59 -3.96 11.80
C ASN A 67 -4.97 -5.02 10.75
N SER A 68 -5.65 -4.62 9.67
CA SER A 68 -6.06 -5.54 8.60
C SER A 68 -4.94 -5.79 7.59
N ALA A 69 -4.97 -6.96 6.95
CA ALA A 69 -4.08 -7.32 5.85
C ALA A 69 -4.11 -6.27 4.71
N LEU A 70 -5.29 -5.73 4.40
CA LEU A 70 -5.44 -4.73 3.35
C LEU A 70 -4.76 -3.40 3.72
N TYR A 71 -4.77 -3.02 5.01
CA TYR A 71 -4.03 -1.84 5.47
C TYR A 71 -2.52 -2.04 5.37
N THR A 72 -2.03 -3.25 5.64
CA THR A 72 -0.63 -3.59 5.40
C THR A 72 -0.27 -3.39 3.94
N PHE A 73 -1.11 -3.85 3.01
CA PHE A 73 -0.88 -3.63 1.57
C PHE A 73 -0.91 -2.14 1.21
N TYR A 74 -1.89 -1.39 1.72
CA TYR A 74 -1.99 0.06 1.56
C TYR A 74 -0.72 0.80 1.98
N ARG A 75 -0.17 0.49 3.17
CA ARG A 75 1.03 1.18 3.67
C ARG A 75 2.31 0.75 2.97
N SER A 76 2.45 -0.55 2.70
CA SER A 76 3.66 -1.09 2.09
C SER A 76 3.80 -0.74 0.62
N CYS A 77 2.69 -0.58 -0.11
CA CYS A 77 2.65 -0.25 -1.54
C CYS A 77 1.94 1.08 -1.79
N PHE A 78 2.10 2.07 -0.90
CA PHE A 78 1.35 3.33 -0.99
C PHE A 78 1.50 4.01 -2.35
N ARG A 79 2.72 4.04 -2.89
CA ARG A 79 3.03 4.59 -4.20
C ARG A 79 4.23 3.89 -4.83
N LEU A 80 4.07 3.39 -6.04
CA LEU A 80 5.09 2.61 -6.75
C LEU A 80 5.25 3.14 -8.17
N LEU A 81 6.50 3.41 -8.56
CA LEU A 81 6.85 3.63 -9.95
C LEU A 81 6.92 2.27 -10.65
N LEU A 82 6.05 2.06 -11.63
CA LEU A 82 5.94 0.82 -12.41
C LEU A 82 6.92 0.82 -13.59
N ALA A 83 8.17 1.19 -13.33
CA ALA A 83 9.23 1.20 -14.33
C ALA A 83 10.43 0.42 -13.81
N GLY A 84 11.14 -0.26 -14.72
CA GLY A 84 12.39 -0.99 -14.42
C GLY A 84 13.60 -0.12 -14.05
N GLU A 85 13.39 1.12 -13.61
CA GLU A 85 14.46 2.07 -13.30
C GLU A 85 14.82 2.04 -11.80
N GLN A 86 16.05 1.62 -11.49
CA GLN A 86 16.52 1.42 -10.12
C GLN A 86 17.08 2.71 -9.48
N THR A 87 17.36 3.75 -10.27
CA THR A 87 17.93 5.00 -9.76
C THR A 87 16.88 5.95 -9.18
N ILE A 88 15.60 5.78 -9.55
CA ILE A 88 14.52 6.68 -9.12
C ILE A 88 13.96 6.21 -7.77
N GLU A 89 14.00 7.11 -6.79
CA GLU A 89 13.33 6.94 -5.50
C GLU A 89 12.04 7.77 -5.51
N VAL A 90 10.91 7.13 -5.21
CA VAL A 90 9.62 7.80 -5.04
C VAL A 90 9.44 8.16 -3.57
N LYS A 91 9.09 9.41 -3.27
CA LYS A 91 8.80 9.90 -1.92
C LYS A 91 7.40 10.47 -1.85
N ASP A 92 6.67 10.13 -0.81
CA ASP A 92 5.32 10.62 -0.59
C ASP A 92 4.97 10.69 0.91
N ILE A 93 3.81 11.26 1.23
CA ILE A 93 3.28 11.35 2.59
C ILE A 93 1.91 10.67 2.62
N ILE A 94 1.78 9.63 3.44
CA ILE A 94 0.50 8.97 3.70
C ILE A 94 -0.33 9.90 4.60
N PRO A 95 -1.51 10.37 4.14
CA PRO A 95 -2.31 11.32 4.89
C PRO A 95 -2.93 10.67 6.14
N LEU A 96 -2.69 11.25 7.31
CA LEU A 96 -3.30 10.83 8.59
C LEU A 96 -4.72 11.41 8.81
N SER A 97 -5.11 12.39 8.00
CA SER A 97 -6.22 13.32 8.29
C SER A 97 -7.62 12.71 8.25
N LYS A 98 -7.77 11.44 7.85
CA LYS A 98 -9.07 10.76 7.78
C LYS A 98 -9.30 9.73 8.89
N GLU A 99 -8.37 9.61 9.83
CA GLU A 99 -8.29 8.47 10.75
C GLU A 99 -8.80 8.74 12.19
N LEU A 100 -9.51 9.84 12.44
CA LEU A 100 -10.07 10.14 13.77
C LEU A 100 -11.53 9.66 13.87
N PRO A 101 -11.88 8.81 14.85
CA PRO A 101 -13.27 8.39 15.06
C PRO A 101 -14.16 9.62 15.34
N LEU A 102 -15.44 9.54 14.91
CA LEU A 102 -16.41 10.63 15.06
C LEU A 102 -16.53 11.15 16.51
N SER A 103 -16.27 10.31 17.50
CA SER A 103 -16.28 10.65 18.94
C SER A 103 -15.16 11.60 19.39
N ILE A 104 -14.20 11.94 18.51
CA ILE A 104 -13.07 12.86 18.80
C ILE A 104 -13.26 14.22 18.09
N LYS A 105 -14.34 14.43 17.32
CA LYS A 105 -14.61 15.70 16.62
C LYS A 105 -14.66 16.93 17.54
N TRP A 106 -15.10 16.78 18.78
CA TRP A 106 -15.08 17.85 19.80
C TRP A 106 -13.68 18.21 20.31
N LEU A 107 -12.70 17.30 20.17
CA LEU A 107 -11.31 17.53 20.54
C LEU A 107 -10.46 17.97 19.32
N GLN A 108 -11.09 18.07 18.15
CA GLN A 108 -10.43 18.34 16.87
C GLN A 108 -9.72 19.69 16.87
N ASP A 109 -10.29 20.74 17.48
CA ASP A 109 -9.65 22.06 17.55
C ASP A 109 -8.46 22.12 18.53
N PHE A 110 -8.43 21.25 19.55
CA PHE A 110 -7.35 21.22 20.54
C PHE A 110 -6.18 20.30 20.14
N LEU A 111 -6.46 19.23 19.39
CA LEU A 111 -5.45 18.29 18.90
C LEU A 111 -5.05 18.52 17.44
N ALA A 112 -5.74 19.37 16.68
CA ALA A 112 -5.39 19.72 15.29
C ALA A 112 -3.90 19.99 15.10
N PRO A 113 -3.20 20.77 15.96
CA PRO A 113 -1.77 20.99 15.80
C PRO A 113 -0.95 19.69 15.83
N ILE A 114 -1.29 18.75 16.72
CA ILE A 114 -0.57 17.48 16.92
C ILE A 114 -0.87 16.49 15.77
N VAL A 115 -2.10 16.51 15.24
CA VAL A 115 -2.53 15.67 14.10
C VAL A 115 -1.95 16.21 12.79
N LEU A 116 -1.88 17.53 12.61
CA LEU A 116 -1.23 18.20 11.47
C LEU A 116 0.30 17.99 11.46
N LEU A 117 0.92 17.88 12.63
CA LEU A 117 2.36 17.64 12.78
C LEU A 117 2.75 16.17 12.62
N SER A 118 1.80 15.25 12.73
CA SER A 118 2.07 13.83 12.53
C SER A 118 2.03 13.53 11.04
N GLN A 119 3.09 12.91 10.53
CA GLN A 119 3.22 12.57 9.11
C GLN A 119 3.77 11.17 8.98
N VAL A 120 3.25 10.42 8.02
CA VAL A 120 3.78 9.11 7.68
C VAL A 120 4.52 9.27 6.37
N ASN A 121 5.84 9.40 6.44
CA ASN A 121 6.67 9.48 5.25
C ASN A 121 6.76 8.09 4.63
N PHE A 122 6.60 8.05 3.32
CA PHE A 122 6.74 6.85 2.52
C PHE A 122 7.86 7.08 1.51
N SER A 123 8.75 6.11 1.36
CA SER A 123 9.64 6.04 0.20
C SER A 123 9.61 4.65 -0.43
N SER A 124 9.73 4.61 -1.75
CA SER A 124 9.80 3.38 -2.54
C SER A 124 10.94 3.45 -3.53
N LYS A 125 11.66 2.34 -3.66
CA LYS A 125 12.73 2.18 -4.64
C LYS A 125 12.73 0.77 -5.19
N LEU A 126 12.84 0.64 -6.51
CA LEU A 126 13.14 -0.63 -7.15
C LEU A 126 14.58 -1.03 -6.78
N HIS A 127 14.72 -2.09 -5.99
CA HIS A 127 16.01 -2.55 -5.48
C HIS A 127 16.66 -3.57 -6.42
N ARG A 128 15.86 -4.49 -6.95
CA ARG A 128 16.36 -5.57 -7.80
C ARG A 128 15.38 -5.88 -8.92
N MET A 129 15.93 -6.17 -10.09
CA MET A 129 15.22 -6.76 -11.22
C MET A 129 16.18 -7.73 -11.90
N ASP A 130 15.73 -8.93 -12.19
CA ASP A 130 16.58 -10.01 -12.73
C ASP A 130 16.98 -9.77 -14.19
N ASN A 131 16.07 -9.28 -15.01
CA ASN A 131 16.30 -8.99 -16.42
C ASN A 131 15.64 -7.66 -16.83
N PRO A 132 16.38 -6.70 -17.42
CA PRO A 132 15.83 -5.41 -17.85
C PRO A 132 14.78 -5.46 -18.96
N PHE A 133 14.76 -6.53 -19.77
CA PHE A 133 13.91 -6.64 -20.95
C PHE A 133 12.78 -7.66 -20.75
N TYR A 134 13.06 -8.74 -20.02
CA TYR A 134 12.14 -9.83 -19.75
C TYR A 134 12.17 -10.23 -18.27
N PRO A 135 11.75 -9.33 -17.37
CA PRO A 135 11.81 -9.61 -15.94
C PRO A 135 10.87 -10.75 -15.55
N GLU A 136 11.37 -11.72 -14.80
CA GLU A 136 10.56 -12.73 -14.11
C GLU A 136 10.49 -12.45 -12.60
N TYR A 137 11.40 -11.61 -12.11
CA TYR A 137 11.48 -11.18 -10.73
C TYR A 137 11.81 -9.69 -10.61
N ALA A 138 11.05 -8.98 -9.80
CA ALA A 138 11.35 -7.62 -9.38
C ALA A 138 11.13 -7.46 -7.87
N GLU A 139 11.91 -6.61 -7.22
CA GLU A 139 11.80 -6.36 -5.79
C GLU A 139 11.93 -4.88 -5.48
N PHE A 140 10.92 -4.35 -4.78
CA PHE A 140 10.96 -3.02 -4.19
C PHE A 140 11.34 -3.11 -2.72
N ILE A 141 12.11 -2.13 -2.26
CA ILE A 141 12.32 -1.86 -0.84
C ILE A 141 11.64 -0.54 -0.51
N ASN A 142 10.64 -0.62 0.35
CA ASN A 142 9.81 0.50 0.72
C ASN A 142 9.96 0.81 2.20
N HIS A 143 10.12 2.08 2.55
CA HIS A 143 10.27 2.54 3.92
C HIS A 143 9.09 3.38 4.32
N VAL A 144 8.58 3.13 5.53
CA VAL A 144 7.48 3.89 6.12
C VAL A 144 7.88 4.40 7.49
N GLU A 145 8.05 5.72 7.62
CA GLU A 145 8.47 6.37 8.86
C GLU A 145 7.31 7.20 9.44
N VAL A 146 6.91 6.89 10.67
CA VAL A 146 5.93 7.70 11.39
C VAL A 146 6.65 8.78 12.18
N LYS A 147 6.54 10.03 11.71
CA LYS A 147 6.94 11.21 12.48
C LYS A 147 5.78 11.61 13.37
N SER A 148 5.99 11.55 14.68
CA SER A 148 5.06 12.08 15.68
C SER A 148 5.80 13.06 16.60
N PHE A 149 5.08 14.07 17.08
CA PHE A 149 5.61 15.20 17.87
C PHE A 149 6.42 14.77 19.11
N GLN A 150 6.12 13.61 19.71
CA GLN A 150 6.77 13.17 20.94
C GLN A 150 7.77 12.03 20.78
N LYS A 151 7.74 11.27 19.66
CA LYS A 151 8.61 10.11 19.46
C LYS A 151 8.91 9.89 17.97
N LYS A 152 10.20 9.77 17.63
CA LYS A 152 10.62 9.10 16.39
C LYS A 152 10.38 7.61 16.58
N GLN A 153 9.38 7.07 15.91
CA GLN A 153 9.23 5.62 15.83
C GLN A 153 10.22 5.10 14.77
N PRO A 154 10.88 3.96 15.01
CA PRO A 154 11.72 3.36 13.98
C PRO A 154 10.86 3.08 12.74
N GLY A 155 11.40 3.44 11.57
CA GLY A 155 10.73 3.18 10.29
C GLY A 155 10.50 1.68 10.09
N THR A 156 9.40 1.35 9.42
CA THR A 156 9.13 -0.02 8.96
C THR A 156 9.64 -0.15 7.54
N GLU A 157 10.45 -1.15 7.27
CA GLU A 157 10.90 -1.51 5.94
C GLU A 157 10.09 -2.70 5.43
N TYR A 158 9.60 -2.61 4.20
CA TYR A 158 8.89 -3.66 3.50
C TYR A 158 9.69 -4.08 2.26
N SER A 159 9.91 -5.38 2.09
CA SER A 159 10.33 -5.97 0.82
C SER A 159 9.09 -6.43 0.07
N ILE A 160 8.93 -5.95 -1.17
CA ILE A 160 7.82 -6.28 -2.07
C ILE A 160 8.43 -7.03 -3.25
N ALA A 161 8.37 -8.35 -3.21
CA ALA A 161 8.83 -9.22 -4.27
C ALA A 161 7.68 -9.54 -5.23
N ILE A 162 7.93 -9.38 -6.53
CA ILE A 162 6.99 -9.56 -7.61
C ILE A 162 7.49 -10.71 -8.47
N SER A 163 6.59 -11.64 -8.77
CA SER A 163 6.76 -12.71 -9.75
C SER A 163 5.50 -12.81 -10.62
N GLN A 164 5.54 -13.65 -11.66
CA GLN A 164 4.52 -13.67 -12.74
C GLN A 164 3.05 -13.62 -12.27
N SER A 165 2.72 -14.26 -11.15
CA SER A 165 1.34 -14.34 -10.64
C SER A 165 1.20 -13.97 -9.16
N LYS A 166 2.25 -13.41 -8.55
CA LYS A 166 2.30 -13.27 -7.10
C LYS A 166 3.04 -12.02 -6.67
N ILE A 167 2.47 -11.34 -5.68
CA ILE A 167 3.12 -10.26 -4.93
C ILE A 167 3.32 -10.74 -3.50
N GLU A 168 4.57 -10.82 -3.06
CA GLU A 168 4.92 -11.11 -1.67
C GLU A 168 5.42 -9.85 -0.98
N ILE A 169 4.90 -9.58 0.21
CA ILE A 169 5.26 -8.44 1.04
C ILE A 169 5.73 -8.96 2.38
N LYS A 170 6.97 -8.64 2.75
CA LYS A 170 7.61 -9.09 3.98
C LYS A 170 8.12 -7.92 4.80
N SER A 171 7.96 -8.00 6.11
CA SER A 171 8.52 -7.04 7.09
C SER A 171 8.62 -7.70 8.46
N GLN A 172 9.81 -7.79 9.07
CA GLN A 172 10.06 -8.39 10.41
C GLN A 172 9.29 -9.70 10.69
N ASN A 173 8.05 -9.63 11.21
CA ASN A 173 7.18 -10.77 11.54
C ASN A 173 5.88 -10.81 10.71
N LEU A 174 5.88 -10.16 9.55
CA LEU A 174 4.74 -10.02 8.67
C LEU A 174 5.07 -10.63 7.31
N ASN A 175 4.15 -11.46 6.82
CA ASN A 175 4.13 -12.00 5.47
C ASN A 175 2.72 -11.86 4.89
N LEU A 176 2.63 -11.12 3.79
CA LEU A 176 1.41 -10.98 3.00
C LEU A 176 1.70 -11.43 1.57
N CYS A 177 0.91 -12.36 1.07
CA CYS A 177 0.97 -12.86 -0.29
C CYS A 177 -0.34 -12.53 -1.01
N ILE A 178 -0.27 -12.07 -2.25
CA ILE A 178 -1.41 -11.79 -3.13
C ILE A 178 -1.23 -12.57 -4.44
N GLU A 179 -2.26 -13.30 -4.87
CA GLU A 179 -2.34 -14.09 -6.12
C GLU A 179 -3.59 -13.71 -6.94
#